data_AF-A0A1Z8VYG9-F1
#
_entry.id   AF-A0A1Z8VYG9-F1
#
_cell.length_a   1.000
_cell.length_b   1.000
_cell.length_c   1.000
_cell.angle_alpha   90.00
_cell.angle_beta   90.00
_cell.angle_gamma   90.00
#
_symmetry.space_group_name_H-M   'P 1'
#
loop_
_entity.id
_entity.type
_entity.pdbx_description
1 polymer ?
#
loop_
_entity_poly.entity_id
_entity_poly.type
_entity_poly.pdbx_seq_one_letter_code
_entity_poly.pdbx_strand_id
1 'polypeptide(L)'
;MALAQYTPKEYYNSKNQGYYQFISIDDIISNFLVSYVGDDKIIKSAKRTEIAYHAQRTLQELSYDTIDNVKSIEIEIPPSLSFPLPHDFVSYVRITCLDDNGLERPLKPNNNTTAPTPFLQDQDYNLLYDNQGNVLLGKESEASKRFKAQNDNATGTPDLSDIKYLEEGGGINVDFGKRYGINPQDANRNDTFIIDQPRGVISFSSGVKNKIIIIKYVSDGLNVDGDMKIHKFAEEAMYKSIALAIMSAKANIPEYQVNRLKKEKKATMRSAKIRLANINMEDLTQTMRGKSKQIKH
;
A
#
# COMPACT_ATOMS: atom_id res chain seq x y z
N MET A 1 27.30 -7.05 -11.95
CA MET A 1 26.42 -6.83 -13.11
C MET A 1 25.74 -8.15 -13.45
N ALA A 2 24.42 -8.24 -13.38
CA ALA A 2 23.70 -9.44 -13.82
C ALA A 2 23.72 -9.49 -15.36
N LEU A 3 24.60 -10.32 -15.94
CA LEU A 3 24.53 -10.67 -17.36
C LEU A 3 23.25 -11.45 -17.64
N ALA A 4 22.65 -11.23 -18.81
CA ALA A 4 21.50 -12.01 -19.25
C ALA A 4 21.90 -13.49 -19.34
N GLN A 5 21.25 -14.35 -18.54
CA GLN A 5 21.52 -15.79 -18.49
C GLN A 5 20.78 -16.59 -19.56
N TYR A 6 20.00 -15.92 -20.42
CA TYR A 6 19.09 -16.56 -21.38
C TYR A 6 19.28 -16.00 -22.78
N THR A 7 19.17 -16.88 -23.77
CA THR A 7 18.96 -16.46 -25.16
C THR A 7 17.55 -15.87 -25.31
N PRO A 8 17.30 -14.98 -26.30
CA PRO A 8 15.95 -14.45 -26.52
C PRO A 8 14.88 -15.54 -26.69
N LYS A 9 15.22 -16.66 -27.35
CA LYS A 9 14.32 -17.80 -27.54
C LYS A 9 13.92 -18.47 -26.22
N GLU A 10 14.87 -18.66 -25.30
CA GLU A 10 14.60 -19.24 -23.98
C GLU A 10 13.78 -18.29 -23.11
N TYR A 11 14.04 -16.99 -23.20
CA TYR A 11 13.30 -15.97 -22.46
C TYR A 11 11.80 -15.97 -22.80
N TYR A 12 11.45 -15.89 -24.10
CA TYR A 12 10.04 -15.86 -24.52
C TYR A 12 9.28 -17.17 -24.24
N ASN A 13 9.98 -18.30 -24.19
CA ASN A 13 9.39 -19.60 -23.86
C ASN A 13 9.34 -19.88 -22.34
N SER A 14 9.92 -19.01 -21.51
CA SER A 14 9.94 -19.16 -20.05
C SER A 14 8.72 -18.51 -19.39
N LYS A 15 8.41 -18.94 -18.15
CA LYS A 15 7.40 -18.29 -17.29
C LYS A 15 7.92 -17.01 -16.60
N ASN A 16 9.20 -16.66 -16.75
CA ASN A 16 9.88 -15.60 -16.00
C ASN A 16 10.09 -14.34 -16.85
N GLN A 17 9.06 -13.91 -17.54
CA GLN A 17 9.09 -12.69 -18.36
C GLN A 17 9.17 -11.45 -17.44
N GLY A 18 9.89 -10.42 -17.86
CA GLY A 18 10.03 -9.14 -17.14
C GLY A 18 11.04 -9.12 -15.99
N TYR A 19 11.50 -10.28 -15.51
CA TYR A 19 12.40 -10.38 -14.35
C TYR A 19 13.74 -9.65 -14.53
N TYR A 20 14.21 -9.50 -15.77
CA TYR A 20 15.45 -8.80 -16.10
C TYR A 20 15.43 -7.31 -15.69
N GLN A 21 14.26 -6.72 -15.44
CA GLN A 21 14.13 -5.33 -15.00
C GLN A 21 14.52 -5.16 -13.52
N PHE A 22 14.58 -6.27 -12.79
CA PHE A 22 14.86 -6.31 -11.37
C PHE A 22 16.23 -6.92 -11.08
N ILE A 23 16.80 -6.53 -9.93
CA ILE A 23 18.05 -7.08 -9.38
C ILE A 23 17.77 -7.56 -7.96
N SER A 24 18.25 -8.74 -7.59
CA SER A 24 18.11 -9.28 -6.24
C SER A 24 18.95 -8.51 -5.23
N ILE A 25 18.51 -8.44 -3.96
CA ILE A 25 19.33 -7.84 -2.89
C ILE A 25 20.70 -8.53 -2.78
N ASP A 26 20.76 -9.85 -2.94
CA ASP A 26 22.03 -10.58 -2.86
C ASP A 26 23.03 -10.17 -3.96
N ASP A 27 22.54 -9.93 -5.17
CA ASP A 27 23.35 -9.39 -6.26
C ASP A 27 23.79 -7.95 -5.97
N ILE A 28 22.93 -7.13 -5.37
CA ILE A 28 23.27 -5.76 -4.96
C ILE A 28 24.37 -5.78 -3.90
N ILE A 29 24.26 -6.63 -2.87
CA ILE A 29 25.28 -6.77 -1.83
C ILE A 29 26.61 -7.19 -2.45
N SER A 30 26.58 -8.15 -3.37
CA SER A 30 27.79 -8.65 -4.04
C SER A 30 28.42 -7.60 -4.95
N ASN A 31 27.61 -6.89 -5.74
CA ASN A 31 28.07 -5.78 -6.58
C ASN A 31 28.60 -4.61 -5.75
N PHE A 32 27.98 -4.32 -4.60
CA PHE A 32 28.41 -3.27 -3.68
C PHE A 32 29.78 -3.60 -3.06
N LEU A 33 29.99 -4.85 -2.63
CA LEU A 33 31.29 -5.31 -2.15
C LEU A 33 32.38 -5.11 -3.21
N VAL A 34 32.12 -5.51 -4.46
CA VAL A 34 33.09 -5.39 -5.56
C VAL A 34 33.36 -3.94 -5.97
N SER A 35 32.36 -3.06 -5.92
CA SER A 35 32.49 -1.68 -6.42
C SER A 35 32.90 -0.67 -5.35
N TYR A 36 32.36 -0.77 -4.13
CA TYR A 36 32.54 0.24 -3.07
C TYR A 36 33.48 -0.19 -1.94
N VAL A 37 33.74 -1.49 -1.77
CA VAL A 37 34.59 -2.01 -0.68
C VAL A 37 35.93 -2.51 -1.22
N GLY A 38 37.03 -2.17 -0.57
CA GLY A 38 38.37 -2.62 -0.91
C GLY A 38 39.46 -1.59 -0.66
N ASP A 39 40.69 -2.01 -0.89
CA ASP A 39 41.85 -1.13 -0.82
C ASP A 39 41.74 -0.04 -1.90
N ASP A 40 42.17 1.18 -1.57
CA ASP A 40 42.01 2.41 -2.36
C ASP A 40 40.58 2.95 -2.54
N LYS A 41 39.58 2.39 -1.86
CA LYS A 41 38.20 2.91 -1.87
C LYS A 41 37.86 3.69 -0.60
N ILE A 42 36.78 4.46 -0.69
CA ILE A 42 36.24 5.23 0.45
C ILE A 42 35.93 4.30 1.63
N ILE A 43 35.41 3.10 1.36
CA ILE A 43 35.14 2.07 2.37
C ILE A 43 36.24 1.00 2.28
N LYS A 44 37.21 1.08 3.19
CA LYS A 44 38.32 0.11 3.26
C LYS A 44 37.83 -1.31 3.54
N SER A 45 36.99 -1.47 4.56
CA SER A 45 36.42 -2.76 4.95
C SER A 45 35.02 -2.61 5.56
N ALA A 46 34.17 -3.58 5.28
CA ALA A 46 32.82 -3.71 5.83
C ALA A 46 32.42 -5.19 5.86
N LYS A 47 31.69 -5.62 6.89
CA LYS A 47 31.23 -7.01 6.98
C LYS A 47 30.03 -7.21 6.03
N ARG A 48 29.95 -8.37 5.37
CA ARG A 48 28.81 -8.70 4.50
C ARG A 48 27.47 -8.61 5.25
N THR A 49 27.43 -9.00 6.52
CA THR A 49 26.24 -8.91 7.38
C THR A 49 25.79 -7.46 7.65
N GLU A 50 26.75 -6.56 7.86
CA GLU A 50 26.50 -5.12 8.04
C GLU A 50 25.92 -4.50 6.76
N ILE A 51 26.51 -4.85 5.61
CA ILE A 51 26.02 -4.41 4.30
C ILE A 51 24.61 -4.97 4.05
N ALA A 52 24.37 -6.25 4.34
CA ALA A 52 23.07 -6.88 4.18
C ALA A 52 21.98 -6.21 5.02
N TYR A 53 22.27 -5.90 6.29
CA TYR A 53 21.36 -5.17 7.17
C TYR A 53 21.00 -3.79 6.60
N HIS A 54 21.99 -3.02 6.17
CA HIS A 54 21.74 -1.70 5.58
C HIS A 54 21.03 -1.80 4.22
N ALA A 55 21.29 -2.83 3.43
CA ALA A 55 20.60 -3.09 2.17
C ALA A 55 19.11 -3.41 2.41
N GLN A 56 18.80 -4.30 3.35
CA GLN A 56 17.41 -4.64 3.71
C GLN A 56 16.65 -3.42 4.23
N ARG A 57 17.24 -2.66 5.17
CA ARG A 57 16.64 -1.43 5.69
C ARG A 57 16.41 -0.39 4.59
N THR A 58 17.38 -0.24 3.69
CA THR A 58 17.26 0.66 2.55
C THR A 58 16.14 0.22 1.61
N LEU A 59 15.98 -1.09 1.36
CA LEU A 59 14.89 -1.58 0.53
C LEU A 59 13.53 -1.22 1.14
N GLN A 60 13.36 -1.38 2.46
CA GLN A 60 12.15 -0.97 3.17
C GLN A 60 11.90 0.54 3.03
N GLU A 61 12.93 1.37 3.26
CA GLU A 61 12.79 2.83 3.08
C GLU A 61 12.40 3.20 1.64
N LEU A 62 12.99 2.50 0.65
CA LEU A 62 12.68 2.73 -0.75
C LEU A 62 11.28 2.24 -1.13
N SER A 63 10.80 1.11 -0.58
CA SER A 63 9.47 0.55 -0.84
C SER A 63 8.34 1.41 -0.28
N TYR A 64 8.61 2.22 0.75
CA TYR A 64 7.62 3.16 1.28
C TYR A 64 7.52 4.45 0.45
N ASP A 65 8.66 5.05 0.07
CA ASP A 65 8.70 6.42 -0.44
C ASP A 65 8.92 6.57 -1.95
N THR A 66 9.50 5.55 -2.61
CA THR A 66 10.07 5.71 -3.96
C THR A 66 9.71 4.62 -4.95
N ILE A 67 9.66 3.37 -4.50
CA ILE A 67 9.20 2.24 -5.27
C ILE A 67 7.78 2.07 -4.79
N ASP A 68 6.80 2.47 -5.59
CA ASP A 68 5.41 2.09 -5.37
C ASP A 68 5.33 0.56 -5.54
N ASN A 69 5.81 -0.21 -4.55
CA ASN A 69 5.68 -1.66 -4.50
C ASN A 69 4.25 -1.99 -4.10
N VAL A 70 3.34 -1.57 -4.96
CA VAL A 70 1.91 -1.75 -4.83
C VAL A 70 1.62 -3.16 -5.31
N LYS A 71 1.47 -4.05 -4.34
CA LYS A 71 0.95 -5.39 -4.62
C LYS A 71 -0.56 -5.29 -4.81
N SER A 72 -1.05 -6.06 -5.76
CA SER A 72 -2.48 -6.21 -6.02
C SER A 72 -2.84 -7.66 -5.77
N ILE A 73 -3.75 -7.91 -4.84
CA ILE A 73 -4.32 -9.23 -4.59
C ILE A 73 -5.79 -9.21 -4.94
N GLU A 74 -6.28 -10.31 -5.48
CA GLU A 74 -7.67 -10.56 -5.76
C GLU A 74 -8.19 -11.59 -4.75
N ILE A 75 -9.30 -11.26 -4.10
CA ILE A 75 -9.92 -12.10 -3.07
C ILE A 75 -11.43 -12.17 -3.26
N GLU A 76 -11.99 -13.35 -3.02
CA GLU A 76 -13.43 -13.52 -2.86
C GLU A 76 -13.79 -13.29 -1.38
N ILE A 77 -14.75 -12.40 -1.10
CA ILE A 77 -15.09 -12.08 0.28
C ILE A 77 -15.89 -13.23 0.91
N PRO A 78 -15.46 -13.76 2.07
CA PRO A 78 -16.23 -14.77 2.79
C PRO A 78 -17.53 -14.18 3.35
N PRO A 79 -18.55 -15.01 3.67
CA PRO A 79 -19.80 -14.54 4.26
C PRO A 79 -19.65 -13.75 5.58
N SER A 80 -18.49 -13.86 6.24
CA SER A 80 -18.13 -13.09 7.44
C SER A 80 -17.81 -11.62 7.18
N LEU A 81 -17.70 -11.20 5.91
CA LEU A 81 -17.32 -9.85 5.47
C LEU A 81 -16.00 -9.36 6.08
N SER A 82 -15.11 -10.29 6.44
CA SER A 82 -13.81 -9.99 6.99
C SER A 82 -12.72 -10.79 6.31
N PHE A 83 -11.59 -10.14 6.09
CA PHE A 83 -10.40 -10.75 5.50
C PHE A 83 -9.16 -10.40 6.35
N PRO A 84 -8.33 -11.39 6.73
CA PRO A 84 -7.06 -11.10 7.40
C PRO A 84 -6.11 -10.38 6.43
N LEU A 85 -5.46 -9.33 6.90
CA LEU A 85 -4.48 -8.60 6.11
C LEU A 85 -3.31 -9.52 5.68
N PRO A 86 -2.73 -9.30 4.49
CA PRO A 86 -1.48 -9.94 4.09
C PRO A 86 -0.38 -9.71 5.12
N HIS A 87 0.53 -10.69 5.28
CA HIS A 87 1.59 -10.64 6.29
C HIS A 87 2.59 -9.50 6.09
N ASP A 88 2.72 -8.99 4.87
CA ASP A 88 3.62 -7.91 4.47
C ASP A 88 2.88 -6.56 4.28
N PHE A 89 1.62 -6.47 4.70
CA PHE A 89 0.80 -5.26 4.55
C PHE A 89 1.30 -4.12 5.43
N VAL A 90 1.59 -2.97 4.82
CA VAL A 90 1.95 -1.73 5.54
C VAL A 90 0.84 -0.69 5.47
N SER A 91 0.33 -0.43 4.26
CA SER A 91 -0.74 0.54 4.04
C SER A 91 -1.57 0.17 2.81
N TYR A 92 -2.84 0.56 2.79
CA TYR A 92 -3.67 0.39 1.59
C TYR A 92 -3.45 1.57 0.63
N VAL A 93 -3.43 1.28 -0.67
CA VAL A 93 -3.44 2.30 -1.73
C VAL A 93 -4.85 2.48 -2.24
N ARG A 94 -5.51 1.36 -2.57
CA ARG A 94 -6.86 1.36 -3.12
C ARG A 94 -7.50 0.00 -2.91
N ILE A 95 -8.76 0.01 -2.49
CA ILE A 95 -9.57 -1.20 -2.41
C ILE A 95 -10.73 -1.02 -3.38
N THR A 96 -10.92 -1.98 -4.28
CA THR A 96 -11.95 -1.95 -5.32
C THR A 96 -12.75 -3.23 -5.32
N CYS A 97 -14.05 -3.11 -5.55
CA CYS A 97 -14.93 -4.23 -5.86
C CYS A 97 -14.94 -4.40 -7.38
N LEU A 98 -14.84 -5.64 -7.84
CA LEU A 98 -15.05 -5.96 -9.24
C LEU A 98 -16.56 -6.00 -9.52
N ASP A 99 -16.96 -5.37 -10.61
CA ASP A 99 -18.31 -5.45 -11.17
C ASP A 99 -18.42 -6.60 -12.18
N ASP A 100 -19.64 -6.99 -12.55
CA ASP A 100 -19.88 -8.10 -13.50
C ASP A 100 -19.26 -7.83 -14.89
N ASN A 101 -19.03 -6.56 -15.22
CA ASN A 101 -18.36 -6.11 -16.45
C ASN A 101 -16.83 -6.04 -16.34
N GLY A 102 -16.24 -6.50 -15.22
CA GLY A 102 -14.80 -6.41 -14.95
C GLY A 102 -14.32 -5.00 -14.59
N LEU A 103 -15.22 -4.10 -14.22
CA LEU A 103 -14.88 -2.72 -13.85
C LEU A 103 -14.59 -2.59 -12.35
N GLU A 104 -13.50 -1.92 -12.00
CA GLU A 104 -13.11 -1.64 -10.61
C GLU A 104 -13.92 -0.48 -10.00
N ARG A 105 -14.85 -0.79 -9.11
CA ARG A 105 -15.59 0.21 -8.31
C ARG A 105 -14.87 0.45 -6.98
N PRO A 106 -14.38 1.68 -6.69
CA PRO A 106 -13.60 1.93 -5.47
C PRO A 106 -14.46 1.90 -4.22
N LEU A 107 -14.06 1.13 -3.21
CA LEU A 107 -14.62 1.23 -1.87
C LEU A 107 -14.01 2.42 -1.13
N LYS A 108 -14.78 2.98 -0.19
CA LYS A 108 -14.34 4.11 0.64
C LYS A 108 -14.05 3.66 2.08
N PRO A 109 -13.01 4.21 2.72
CA PRO A 109 -12.83 4.00 4.15
C PRO A 109 -14.02 4.64 4.89
N ASN A 110 -14.58 3.93 5.87
CA ASN A 110 -15.62 4.49 6.73
C ASN A 110 -14.96 5.30 7.86
N ASN A 111 -15.23 6.60 7.92
CA ASN A 111 -14.72 7.49 8.96
C ASN A 111 -15.60 7.54 10.22
N ASN A 112 -16.85 7.07 10.12
CA ASN A 112 -17.86 7.16 11.19
C ASN A 112 -17.94 5.89 12.04
N THR A 113 -17.17 4.85 11.69
CA THR A 113 -17.16 3.59 12.43
C THR A 113 -15.73 3.05 12.52
N THR A 114 -15.41 2.49 13.68
CA THR A 114 -14.11 1.86 13.96
C THR A 114 -14.35 0.45 14.52
N ALA A 115 -13.29 -0.36 14.54
CA ALA A 115 -13.32 -1.72 15.10
C ALA A 115 -12.47 -1.78 16.38
N PRO A 116 -12.93 -1.21 17.52
CA PRO A 116 -12.17 -1.23 18.76
C PRO A 116 -12.01 -2.66 19.30
N THR A 117 -11.07 -2.84 20.23
CA THR A 117 -10.95 -4.06 21.02
C THR A 117 -11.90 -4.00 22.22
N PRO A 118 -13.01 -4.79 22.26
CA PRO A 118 -13.93 -4.73 23.39
C PRO A 118 -13.33 -5.47 24.58
N PHE A 119 -13.39 -4.85 25.75
CA PHE A 119 -13.17 -5.57 27.01
C PHE A 119 -14.40 -6.41 27.35
N LEU A 120 -14.19 -7.62 27.86
CA LEU A 120 -15.29 -8.45 28.33
C LEU A 120 -15.71 -7.99 29.73
N GLN A 121 -17.03 -7.85 29.91
CA GLN A 121 -17.66 -7.46 31.17
C GLN A 121 -18.67 -8.52 31.61
N ASP A 122 -18.87 -8.66 32.92
CA ASP A 122 -19.97 -9.44 33.49
C ASP A 122 -21.30 -8.67 33.47
N GLN A 123 -22.36 -9.27 34.02
CA GLN A 123 -23.69 -8.66 34.11
C GLN A 123 -23.75 -7.46 35.07
N ASP A 124 -22.77 -7.34 35.96
CA ASP A 124 -22.63 -6.26 36.94
C ASP A 124 -21.66 -5.16 36.47
N TYR A 125 -21.28 -5.19 35.19
CA TYR A 125 -20.37 -4.26 34.51
C TYR A 125 -18.90 -4.31 34.97
N ASN A 126 -18.49 -5.34 35.71
CA ASN A 126 -17.09 -5.53 36.08
C ASN A 126 -16.29 -6.14 34.92
N LEU A 127 -15.02 -5.73 34.79
CA LEU A 127 -14.11 -6.32 33.81
C LEU A 127 -13.77 -7.77 34.19
N LEU A 128 -13.74 -8.64 33.19
CA LEU A 128 -13.29 -10.01 33.36
C LEU A 128 -11.78 -10.11 33.18
N TYR A 129 -11.13 -10.96 33.97
CA TYR A 129 -9.67 -11.17 33.95
C TYR A 129 -9.33 -12.64 33.68
N ASP A 130 -8.17 -12.89 33.08
CA ASP A 130 -7.60 -14.23 32.98
C ASP A 130 -6.93 -14.67 34.30
N ASN A 131 -6.44 -15.92 34.33
CA ASN A 131 -5.74 -16.48 35.50
C ASN A 131 -4.39 -15.78 35.82
N GLN A 132 -3.94 -14.86 34.97
CA GLN A 132 -2.70 -14.09 35.11
C GLN A 132 -2.98 -12.62 35.49
N GLY A 133 -4.25 -12.22 35.63
CA GLY A 133 -4.67 -10.87 35.97
C GLY A 133 -4.76 -9.90 34.79
N ASN A 134 -4.69 -10.37 33.54
CA ASN A 134 -4.91 -9.52 32.36
C ASN A 134 -6.40 -9.44 32.01
N VAL A 135 -6.85 -8.28 31.50
CA VAL A 135 -8.25 -8.09 31.08
C VAL A 135 -8.57 -8.97 29.88
N LEU A 136 -9.69 -9.70 29.93
CA LEU A 136 -10.16 -10.50 28.81
C LEU A 136 -10.69 -9.61 27.68
N LEU A 137 -10.26 -9.92 26.46
CA LEU A 137 -10.65 -9.20 25.25
C LEU A 137 -11.65 -10.02 24.43
N GLY A 138 -12.69 -9.37 23.92
CA GLY A 138 -13.63 -9.97 22.99
C GLY A 138 -13.06 -10.06 21.57
N LYS A 139 -13.47 -11.11 20.85
CA LYS A 139 -13.02 -11.39 19.48
C LYS A 139 -13.40 -10.30 18.48
N GLU A 140 -14.60 -9.73 18.63
CA GLU A 140 -15.14 -8.73 17.69
C GLU A 140 -15.95 -7.68 18.44
N SER A 141 -15.78 -6.40 18.06
CA SER A 141 -16.56 -5.29 18.62
C SER A 141 -17.99 -5.27 18.09
N GLU A 142 -18.93 -4.90 18.96
CA GLU A 142 -20.33 -4.63 18.59
C GLU A 142 -20.45 -3.60 17.45
N ALA A 143 -19.55 -2.62 17.38
CA ALA A 143 -19.52 -1.66 16.27
C ALA A 143 -19.24 -2.33 14.92
N SER A 144 -18.32 -3.30 14.89
CA SER A 144 -17.99 -4.06 13.68
C SER A 144 -19.11 -5.03 13.29
N LYS A 145 -19.72 -5.71 14.28
CA LYS A 145 -20.89 -6.57 14.05
C LYS A 145 -22.04 -5.80 13.42
N ARG A 146 -22.38 -4.64 13.98
CA ARG A 146 -23.46 -3.78 13.47
C ARG A 146 -23.13 -3.23 12.08
N PHE A 147 -21.87 -2.86 11.85
CA PHE A 147 -21.41 -2.40 10.53
C PHE A 147 -21.59 -3.48 9.45
N LYS A 148 -21.26 -4.73 9.75
CA LYS A 148 -21.44 -5.87 8.83
C LYS A 148 -22.90 -6.26 8.64
N ALA A 149 -23.71 -6.12 9.69
CA ALA A 149 -25.13 -6.44 9.69
C ALA A 149 -26.01 -5.36 9.06
N GLN A 150 -25.46 -4.18 8.77
CA GLN A 150 -26.17 -3.11 8.08
C GLN A 150 -26.48 -3.58 6.66
N ASN A 151 -27.73 -4.02 6.44
CA ASN A 151 -28.22 -4.43 5.13
C ASN A 151 -28.43 -3.18 4.27
N ASP A 152 -27.83 -3.13 3.07
CA ASP A 152 -28.16 -2.13 2.04
C ASP A 152 -29.58 -2.33 1.46
N ASN A 153 -30.26 -3.41 1.85
CA ASN A 153 -31.67 -3.63 1.58
C ASN A 153 -32.53 -2.91 2.63
N ALA A 154 -32.58 -1.58 2.54
CA ALA A 154 -33.82 -0.87 2.86
C ALA A 154 -34.87 -1.25 1.80
N THR A 155 -35.36 -2.49 1.85
CA THR A 155 -36.61 -2.92 1.21
C THR A 155 -37.80 -2.57 2.10
N GLY A 156 -37.73 -1.39 2.70
CA GLY A 156 -38.79 -0.67 3.35
C GLY A 156 -38.62 0.75 2.88
N THR A 157 -39.71 1.37 2.44
CA THR A 157 -39.81 2.80 2.07
C THR A 157 -38.68 3.60 2.72
N PRO A 158 -37.78 4.25 1.95
CA PRO A 158 -36.75 5.08 2.54
C PRO A 158 -37.50 6.05 3.43
N ASP A 159 -37.19 6.04 4.72
CA ASP A 159 -37.67 7.07 5.60
C ASP A 159 -37.29 8.38 4.89
N LEU A 160 -38.28 9.20 4.53
CA LEU A 160 -38.07 10.40 3.69
C LEU A 160 -37.09 11.41 4.34
N SER A 161 -36.59 11.11 5.53
CA SER A 161 -35.53 11.78 6.27
C SER A 161 -34.09 11.33 5.92
N ASP A 162 -33.86 10.18 5.29
CA ASP A 162 -32.51 9.73 4.90
C ASP A 162 -32.11 10.27 3.52
N ILE A 163 -31.93 11.59 3.52
CA ILE A 163 -31.60 12.52 2.42
C ILE A 163 -30.16 12.31 1.90
N LYS A 164 -29.58 11.11 2.01
CA LYS A 164 -28.14 10.89 1.84
C LYS A 164 -27.70 10.43 0.44
N TYR A 165 -28.61 9.84 -0.33
CA TYR A 165 -28.31 9.35 -1.68
C TYR A 165 -29.11 10.13 -2.73
N LEU A 166 -28.47 10.37 -3.88
CA LEU A 166 -29.16 10.79 -5.09
C LEU A 166 -30.11 9.65 -5.47
N GLU A 167 -31.41 9.86 -5.27
CA GLU A 167 -32.42 8.94 -5.80
C GLU A 167 -32.20 8.76 -7.29
N GLU A 168 -31.98 7.52 -7.72
CA GLU A 168 -32.13 7.12 -9.11
C GLU A 168 -33.63 6.97 -9.38
N GLY A 169 -34.38 8.06 -9.21
CA GLY A 169 -35.79 8.12 -9.54
C GLY A 169 -35.95 7.99 -11.05
N GLY A 170 -36.82 7.08 -11.49
CA GLY A 170 -37.24 6.88 -12.88
C GLY A 170 -38.04 8.07 -13.44
N GLY A 171 -37.46 9.26 -13.35
CA GLY A 171 -38.02 10.54 -13.73
C GLY A 171 -36.85 11.47 -14.02
N ILE A 172 -36.66 11.77 -15.30
CA ILE A 172 -35.71 12.76 -15.78
C ILE A 172 -35.98 14.08 -15.04
N ASN A 173 -35.02 14.52 -14.22
CA ASN A 173 -34.97 15.85 -13.56
C ASN A 173 -35.91 16.11 -12.36
N VAL A 174 -35.48 15.79 -11.13
CA VAL A 174 -36.01 16.51 -9.96
C VAL A 174 -34.95 17.15 -9.05
N ASP A 175 -33.73 16.60 -8.95
CA ASP A 175 -32.76 17.06 -7.93
C ASP A 175 -31.37 17.49 -8.45
N PHE A 176 -31.18 17.65 -9.76
CA PHE A 176 -29.90 18.15 -10.28
C PHE A 176 -29.67 19.62 -9.87
N GLY A 177 -28.69 19.85 -9.00
CA GLY A 177 -28.16 21.19 -8.70
C GLY A 177 -28.90 22.00 -7.63
N LYS A 178 -29.78 21.38 -6.81
CA LYS A 178 -30.51 22.09 -5.74
C LYS A 178 -30.09 21.71 -4.31
N ARG A 179 -29.25 20.68 -4.13
CA ARG A 179 -28.80 20.19 -2.82
C ARG A 179 -27.42 20.74 -2.53
N TYR A 180 -27.37 21.81 -1.75
CA TYR A 180 -26.14 22.45 -1.28
C TYR A 180 -25.87 22.05 0.18
N GLY A 181 -24.61 21.86 0.56
CA GLY A 181 -24.21 21.58 1.95
C GLY A 181 -24.10 20.10 2.36
N ILE A 182 -24.37 19.15 1.47
CA ILE A 182 -24.06 17.73 1.73
C ILE A 182 -22.55 17.51 1.65
N ASN A 183 -21.99 16.71 2.56
CA ASN A 183 -20.58 16.34 2.51
C ASN A 183 -20.36 15.35 1.34
N PRO A 184 -19.60 15.72 0.28
CA PRO A 184 -19.39 14.84 -0.87
C PRO A 184 -18.71 13.51 -0.53
N GLN A 185 -18.01 13.44 0.61
CA GLN A 185 -17.36 12.21 1.07
C GLN A 185 -18.37 11.16 1.54
N ASP A 186 -19.50 11.59 2.09
CA ASP A 186 -20.56 10.71 2.59
C ASP A 186 -21.69 10.51 1.56
N ALA A 187 -21.78 11.40 0.56
CA ALA A 187 -22.79 11.36 -0.51
C ALA A 187 -22.34 10.48 -1.69
N ASN A 188 -22.00 9.21 -1.42
CA ASN A 188 -21.66 8.23 -2.45
C ASN A 188 -22.37 6.89 -2.23
N ARG A 189 -22.78 6.22 -3.30
CA ARG A 189 -23.36 4.86 -3.27
C ARG A 189 -22.28 3.77 -3.16
N ASN A 190 -21.03 4.15 -2.85
CA ASN A 190 -19.93 3.20 -2.86
C ASN A 190 -19.93 2.45 -1.54
N ASP A 191 -19.64 1.16 -1.63
CA ASP A 191 -19.40 0.32 -0.47
C ASP A 191 -18.24 0.84 0.36
N THR A 192 -18.26 0.51 1.65
CA THR A 192 -17.28 0.99 2.61
C THR A 192 -16.52 -0.13 3.29
N PHE A 193 -15.34 0.19 3.82
CA PHE A 193 -14.51 -0.76 4.58
C PHE A 193 -13.92 -0.10 5.82
N ILE A 194 -13.53 -0.94 6.78
CA ILE A 194 -12.86 -0.58 8.02
C ILE A 194 -11.64 -1.47 8.17
N ILE A 195 -10.48 -0.89 8.49
CA ILE A 195 -9.26 -1.63 8.79
C ILE A 195 -9.01 -1.59 10.29
N ASP A 196 -8.96 -2.77 10.91
CA ASP A 196 -8.49 -2.97 12.27
C ASP A 196 -7.00 -3.30 12.23
N GLN A 197 -6.15 -2.28 12.39
CA GLN A 197 -4.70 -2.44 12.39
C GLN A 197 -4.20 -3.33 13.54
N PRO A 198 -4.64 -3.17 14.80
CA PRO A 198 -4.22 -4.04 15.91
C PRO A 198 -4.49 -5.53 15.68
N ARG A 199 -5.64 -5.88 15.10
CA ARG A 199 -5.99 -7.27 14.82
C ARG A 199 -5.51 -7.76 13.45
N GLY A 200 -5.10 -6.85 12.58
CA GLY A 200 -4.71 -7.17 11.21
C GLY A 200 -5.88 -7.65 10.35
N VAL A 201 -7.08 -7.07 10.49
CA VAL A 201 -8.28 -7.52 9.77
C VAL A 201 -8.96 -6.37 9.04
N ILE A 202 -9.32 -6.57 7.77
CA ILE A 202 -10.22 -5.67 7.05
C ILE A 202 -11.64 -6.20 7.18
N SER A 203 -12.58 -5.32 7.49
CA SER A 203 -14.02 -5.60 7.47
C SER A 203 -14.72 -4.76 6.41
N PHE A 204 -15.69 -5.36 5.73
CA PHE A 204 -16.42 -4.75 4.62
C PHE A 204 -17.89 -4.53 4.95
N SER A 205 -18.53 -3.59 4.25
CA SER A 205 -19.99 -3.42 4.25
C SER A 205 -20.69 -4.62 3.62
N SER A 206 -21.99 -4.77 3.89
CA SER A 206 -22.77 -5.92 3.39
C SER A 206 -22.95 -5.93 1.85
N GLY A 207 -22.92 -4.77 1.19
CA GLY A 207 -23.09 -4.64 -0.26
C GLY A 207 -22.03 -5.32 -1.13
N VAL A 208 -20.89 -5.73 -0.57
CA VAL A 208 -19.85 -6.51 -1.26
C VAL A 208 -19.87 -8.01 -0.95
N LYS A 209 -20.88 -8.50 -0.24
CA LYS A 209 -21.02 -9.94 0.04
C LYS A 209 -21.00 -10.76 -1.27
N ASN A 210 -20.17 -11.80 -1.30
CA ASN A 210 -19.95 -12.69 -2.46
C ASN A 210 -19.43 -11.97 -3.72
N LYS A 211 -18.86 -10.77 -3.59
CA LYS A 211 -18.16 -10.09 -4.69
C LYS A 211 -16.65 -10.31 -4.56
N ILE A 212 -15.97 -10.13 -5.69
CA ILE A 212 -14.51 -10.14 -5.77
C ILE A 212 -14.00 -8.75 -5.40
N ILE A 213 -13.06 -8.68 -4.48
CA ILE A 213 -12.34 -7.47 -4.12
C ILE A 213 -10.90 -7.56 -4.58
N ILE A 214 -10.42 -6.44 -5.12
CA ILE A 214 -9.03 -6.20 -5.42
C ILE A 214 -8.47 -5.26 -4.36
N ILE A 215 -7.47 -5.73 -3.62
CA ILE A 215 -6.75 -4.93 -2.62
C ILE A 215 -5.40 -4.56 -3.20
N LYS A 216 -5.20 -3.26 -3.44
CA LYS A 216 -3.91 -2.66 -3.79
C LYS A 216 -3.29 -2.10 -2.51
N TYR A 217 -2.14 -2.63 -2.10
CA TYR A 217 -1.48 -2.27 -0.85
C TYR A 217 0.03 -2.13 -1.03
N VAL A 218 0.65 -1.34 -0.15
CA VAL A 218 2.10 -1.19 -0.04
C VAL A 218 2.64 -2.33 0.81
N SER A 219 3.56 -3.09 0.22
CA SER A 219 4.29 -4.18 0.89
C SER A 219 5.57 -3.66 1.54
N ASP A 220 5.99 -4.28 2.66
CA ASP A 220 7.29 -4.00 3.29
C ASP A 220 8.50 -4.44 2.44
N GLY A 221 8.29 -5.30 1.44
CA GLY A 221 9.30 -5.75 0.47
C GLY A 221 10.37 -6.68 1.02
N LEU A 222 10.24 -7.19 2.25
CA LEU A 222 11.23 -8.10 2.87
C LEU A 222 10.82 -9.57 2.88
N ASN A 223 9.78 -9.94 2.13
CA ASN A 223 9.31 -11.31 2.14
C ASN A 223 10.26 -12.31 1.44
N VAL A 224 10.27 -13.55 1.95
CA VAL A 224 11.13 -14.66 1.51
C VAL A 224 10.81 -15.13 0.09
N ASP A 225 9.60 -14.87 -0.41
CA ASP A 225 9.08 -15.37 -1.70
C ASP A 225 9.59 -14.61 -2.94
N GLY A 226 10.80 -14.04 -2.85
CA GLY A 226 11.44 -13.37 -3.98
C GLY A 226 11.04 -11.90 -4.17
N ASP A 227 10.45 -11.26 -3.16
CA ASP A 227 10.15 -9.82 -3.15
C ASP A 227 11.36 -8.95 -2.82
N MET A 228 12.47 -9.57 -2.38
CA MET A 228 13.75 -8.91 -2.12
C MET A 228 14.46 -8.52 -3.43
N LYS A 229 13.79 -7.72 -4.25
CA LYS A 229 14.25 -7.27 -5.55
C LYS A 229 13.99 -5.78 -5.72
N ILE A 230 14.88 -5.13 -6.47
CA ILE A 230 14.73 -3.73 -6.80
C ILE A 230 14.71 -3.55 -8.31
N HIS A 231 13.94 -2.58 -8.80
CA HIS A 231 14.02 -2.18 -10.19
C HIS A 231 15.39 -1.55 -10.48
N LYS A 232 15.98 -1.85 -11.64
CA LYS A 232 17.30 -1.34 -12.08
C LYS A 232 17.45 0.18 -12.00
N PHE A 233 16.37 0.93 -12.18
CA PHE A 233 16.38 2.39 -12.05
C PHE A 233 16.72 2.91 -10.65
N ALA A 234 16.49 2.11 -9.61
CA ALA A 234 16.79 2.46 -8.22
C ALA A 234 18.07 1.80 -7.69
N GLU A 235 18.78 1.00 -8.49
CA GLU A 235 20.02 0.32 -8.11
C GLU A 235 21.07 1.32 -7.58
N GLU A 236 21.31 2.42 -8.29
CA GLU A 236 22.29 3.43 -7.88
C GLU A 236 21.89 4.12 -6.56
N ALA A 237 20.60 4.38 -6.38
CA ALA A 237 20.08 4.96 -5.14
C ALA A 237 20.32 4.02 -3.95
N MET A 238 20.20 2.71 -4.16
CA MET A 238 20.48 1.68 -3.16
C MET A 238 21.98 1.63 -2.80
N TYR A 239 22.88 1.69 -3.79
CA TYR A 239 24.32 1.73 -3.48
C TYR A 239 24.72 2.98 -2.68
N LYS A 240 24.24 4.17 -3.06
CA LYS A 240 24.60 5.42 -2.38
C LYS A 240 24.03 5.51 -0.97
N SER A 241 22.86 4.93 -0.72
CA SER A 241 22.25 4.87 0.61
C SER A 241 22.96 3.87 1.52
N ILE A 242 23.33 2.69 1.03
CA ILE A 242 24.17 1.73 1.76
C ILE A 242 25.52 2.36 2.12
N ALA A 243 26.18 3.03 1.15
CA ALA A 243 27.45 3.71 1.39
C ALA A 243 27.34 4.81 2.47
N LEU A 244 26.29 5.62 2.42
CA LEU A 244 26.03 6.62 3.45
C LEU A 244 25.81 5.97 4.82
N ALA A 245 25.01 4.91 4.90
CA ALA A 245 24.70 4.25 6.16
C ALA A 245 25.98 3.72 6.84
N ILE A 246 26.82 2.99 6.09
CA ILE A 246 28.10 2.44 6.59
C ILE A 246 29.05 3.56 7.01
N MET A 247 29.20 4.61 6.19
CA MET A 247 30.10 5.72 6.51
C MET A 247 29.60 6.58 7.68
N SER A 248 28.28 6.67 7.88
CA SER A 248 27.72 7.41 9.01
C SER A 248 27.84 6.64 10.34
N ALA A 249 27.91 5.31 10.30
CA ALA A 249 28.04 4.47 11.49
C ALA A 249 29.50 4.33 11.97
N LYS A 250 30.48 4.54 11.08
CA LYS A 250 31.91 4.41 11.40
C LYS A 250 32.42 5.66 12.15
N ALA A 251 33.25 5.42 13.17
CA ALA A 251 33.92 6.49 13.91
C ALA A 251 35.08 7.10 13.11
N ASN A 252 35.45 8.35 13.46
CA ASN A 252 36.61 9.08 12.92
C ASN A 252 36.59 9.35 11.41
N ILE A 253 35.39 9.45 10.81
CA ILE A 253 35.24 9.89 9.42
C ILE A 253 35.04 11.41 9.38
N PRO A 254 35.77 12.13 8.52
CA PRO A 254 35.55 13.56 8.33
C PRO A 254 34.13 13.87 7.83
N GLU A 255 33.50 14.88 8.43
CA GLU A 255 32.10 15.25 8.13
C GLU A 255 31.87 15.59 6.65
N TYR A 256 32.86 16.16 5.96
CA TYR A 256 32.74 16.51 4.54
C TYR A 256 32.48 15.28 3.64
N GLN A 257 33.01 14.11 4.01
CA GLN A 257 32.78 12.86 3.26
C GLN A 257 31.35 12.37 3.43
N VAL A 258 30.83 12.43 4.66
CA VAL A 258 29.44 12.07 4.99
C VAL A 258 28.47 13.04 4.30
N ASN A 259 28.76 14.34 4.34
CA ASN A 259 27.94 15.36 3.69
C ASN A 259 27.93 15.21 2.16
N ARG A 260 29.04 14.79 1.53
CA ARG A 260 29.07 14.45 0.10
C ARG A 260 28.15 13.27 -0.22
N LEU A 261 28.26 12.17 0.53
CA LEU A 261 27.41 10.99 0.34
C LEU A 261 25.92 11.29 0.60
N LYS A 262 25.60 12.17 1.55
CA LYS A 262 24.23 12.62 1.81
C LYS A 262 23.64 13.36 0.60
N LYS A 263 24.42 14.20 -0.07
CA LYS A 263 24.01 14.89 -1.31
C LYS A 263 23.83 13.89 -2.46
N GLU A 264 24.76 12.95 -2.63
CA GLU A 264 24.68 11.89 -3.65
C GLU A 264 23.45 10.99 -3.46
N LYS A 265 23.18 10.52 -2.22
CA LYS A 265 21.96 9.75 -1.88
C LYS A 265 20.71 10.53 -2.29
N LYS A 266 20.60 11.80 -1.90
CA LYS A 266 19.41 12.62 -2.20
C LYS A 266 19.19 12.79 -3.71
N ALA A 267 20.27 13.05 -4.46
CA ALA A 267 20.18 13.23 -5.91
C ALA A 267 19.78 11.93 -6.62
N THR A 268 20.43 10.81 -6.29
CA THR A 268 20.14 9.50 -6.89
C THR A 268 18.74 9.00 -6.53
N MET A 269 18.28 9.22 -5.31
CA MET A 269 16.93 8.86 -4.87
C MET A 269 15.85 9.67 -5.59
N ARG A 270 16.07 10.97 -5.82
CA ARG A 270 15.18 11.80 -6.65
C ARG A 270 15.14 11.31 -8.09
N SER A 271 16.30 11.01 -8.67
CA SER A 271 16.40 10.49 -10.05
C SER A 271 15.69 9.14 -10.18
N ALA A 272 15.87 8.24 -9.21
CA ALA A 272 15.18 6.96 -9.18
C ALA A 272 13.66 7.13 -9.12
N LYS A 273 13.14 8.03 -8.26
CA LYS A 273 11.72 8.33 -8.16
C LYS A 273 11.13 8.84 -9.48
N ILE A 274 11.82 9.76 -10.15
CA ILE A 274 11.37 10.30 -11.45
C ILE A 274 11.34 9.19 -12.51
N ARG A 275 12.37 8.34 -12.56
CA ARG A 275 12.44 7.22 -13.51
C ARG A 275 11.34 6.18 -13.26
N LEU A 276 11.03 5.88 -11.99
CA LEU A 276 10.01 4.92 -11.61
C LEU A 276 8.58 5.44 -11.84
N ALA A 277 8.37 6.75 -11.67
CA ALA A 277 7.05 7.36 -11.86
C ALA A 277 6.53 7.31 -13.31
N ASN A 278 7.37 6.90 -14.27
CA ASN A 278 7.05 6.72 -15.70
C ASN A 278 6.08 7.79 -16.25
N ILE A 279 6.39 9.07 -15.99
CA ILE A 279 5.51 10.18 -16.34
C ILE A 279 5.60 10.39 -17.86
N ASN A 280 4.60 9.89 -18.59
CA ASN A 280 4.44 10.14 -20.01
C ASN A 280 3.77 11.51 -20.23
N MET A 281 4.45 12.38 -20.98
CA MET A 281 3.94 13.73 -21.27
C MET A 281 2.64 13.69 -22.09
N GLU A 282 2.50 12.72 -23.00
CA GLU A 282 1.31 12.60 -23.85
C GLU A 282 0.05 12.32 -23.02
N ASP A 283 0.10 11.30 -22.16
CA ASP A 283 -1.01 10.96 -21.25
C ASP A 283 -1.35 12.12 -20.30
N LEU A 284 -0.33 12.83 -19.82
CA LEU A 284 -0.52 14.01 -18.97
C LEU A 284 -1.20 15.14 -19.75
N THR A 285 -0.82 15.39 -21.01
CA THR A 285 -1.47 16.42 -21.83
C THR A 285 -2.93 16.08 -22.14
N GLN A 286 -3.24 14.81 -22.38
CA GLN A 286 -4.61 14.36 -22.65
C GLN A 286 -5.51 14.52 -21.43
N THR A 287 -5.04 14.09 -20.25
CA THR A 287 -5.78 14.25 -18.99
C THR A 287 -5.97 15.73 -18.60
N MET A 288 -4.96 16.57 -18.85
CA MET A 288 -5.03 18.01 -18.54
C MET A 288 -5.93 18.80 -19.50
N ARG A 289 -6.02 18.39 -20.78
CA ARG A 289 -6.91 19.02 -21.77
C ARG A 289 -8.39 18.94 -21.39
N GLY A 290 -8.79 17.90 -20.66
CA GLY A 290 -10.15 17.77 -20.12
C GLY A 290 -10.44 18.70 -18.94
N LYS A 291 -9.43 19.07 -18.15
CA LYS A 291 -9.59 19.89 -16.93
C LYS A 291 -9.68 21.40 -17.18
N SER A 292 -9.18 21.90 -18.33
CA SER A 292 -9.15 23.34 -18.59
C SER A 292 -10.51 23.94 -18.97
N LYS A 293 -11.55 23.14 -19.19
CA LYS A 293 -12.94 23.63 -19.27
C LYS A 293 -13.51 23.78 -17.87
N GLN A 294 -12.99 24.74 -17.11
CA GLN A 294 -13.85 25.41 -16.13
C GLN A 294 -14.91 26.16 -16.94
N ILE A 295 -16.16 25.74 -16.83
CA ILE A 295 -17.31 26.49 -17.33
C ILE A 295 -17.24 27.85 -16.64
N LYS A 296 -16.79 28.88 -17.36
CA LYS A 296 -17.01 30.27 -16.96
C LYS A 296 -18.52 30.50 -17.11
N HIS A 297 -19.21 30.61 -15.99
CA HIS A 297 -20.52 31.24 -15.92
C HIS A 297 -20.34 32.67 -15.41
#